data_AF-A0AAU3TQN4-F1
#
_entry.id   AF-A0AAU3TQN4-F1
#
_cell.length_a   1.000
_cell.length_b   1.000
_cell.length_c   1.000
_cell.angle_alpha   90.00
_cell.angle_beta   90.00
_cell.angle_gamma   90.00
#
_symmetry.space_group_name_H-M   'P 1'
#
loop_
_entity.id
_entity.type
_entity.pdbx_description
1 polymer ?
#
loop_
_entity_poly.entity_id
_entity_poly.type
_entity_poly.pdbx_seq_one_letter_code
_entity_poly.pdbx_strand_id
1 'polypeptide(L)'
;MYCTAEPKPVIRRMAEELGVHHEALRNWIRQAEADAGERDDLLTTEEKNEPAWLRREVRDLRRAARPDPAQVRALLDEHPHLGVEPVLRELHIPSSTYYRWRQAGKDPCEGIRQDTELTGQIRRIHQASGGIYGSPRIHAVLKREGVHVGRKRVERLMRQAGPAGISPRRSKGFTRRDPDADLTPDLVQRDGFLARTRSRS
;
A
#
# COMPACT_ATOMS: atom_id res chain seq x y z
N MET A 1 5.59 73.57 -1.17
CA MET A 1 6.47 72.70 -1.99
C MET A 1 6.51 71.34 -1.32
N TYR A 2 5.96 70.33 -1.98
CA TYR A 2 5.95 68.95 -1.50
C TYR A 2 7.33 68.33 -1.76
N CYS A 3 8.05 67.96 -0.70
CA CYS A 3 9.14 66.99 -0.78
C CYS A 3 8.69 65.77 0.01
N THR A 4 8.04 64.85 -0.71
CA THR A 4 7.65 63.51 -0.28
C THR A 4 8.89 62.72 0.09
N ALA A 5 9.25 62.73 1.37
CA ALA A 5 10.36 61.96 1.90
C ALA A 5 9.85 60.67 2.57
N GLU A 6 9.21 59.79 1.80
CA GLU A 6 9.15 58.38 2.14
C GLU A 6 9.22 57.55 0.85
N PRO A 7 10.22 56.66 0.72
CA PRO A 7 9.85 55.35 0.24
C PRO A 7 10.63 54.28 0.99
N LYS A 8 10.07 53.79 2.10
CA LYS A 8 10.37 52.46 2.70
C LYS A 8 9.35 52.21 3.82
N PRO A 9 8.14 51.76 3.45
CA PRO A 9 7.77 50.39 3.85
C PRO A 9 6.86 49.68 2.83
N VAL A 10 7.12 49.81 1.52
CA VAL A 10 6.27 49.20 0.47
C VAL A 10 6.18 47.67 0.65
N ILE A 11 7.31 47.00 0.92
CA ILE A 11 7.34 45.54 1.15
C ILE A 11 6.56 45.17 2.42
N ARG A 12 6.65 45.97 3.50
CA ARG A 12 5.96 45.68 4.75
C ARG A 12 4.45 45.83 4.61
N ARG A 13 4.01 46.91 3.97
CA ARG A 13 2.60 47.15 3.67
C ARG A 13 2.04 46.10 2.70
N MET A 14 2.76 45.77 1.64
CA MET A 14 2.36 44.69 0.72
C MET A 14 2.30 43.33 1.43
N ALA A 15 3.21 43.06 2.36
CA ALA A 15 3.19 41.84 3.15
C ALA A 15 1.99 41.80 4.11
N GLU A 16 1.63 42.92 4.73
CA GLU A 16 0.42 43.07 5.56
C GLU A 16 -0.86 42.89 4.72
N GLU A 17 -0.92 43.47 3.52
CA GLU A 17 -2.05 43.30 2.58
C GLU A 17 -2.17 41.86 2.04
N LEU A 18 -1.05 41.16 1.86
CA LEU A 18 -1.00 39.76 1.42
C LEU A 18 -1.09 38.75 2.59
N GLY A 19 -1.11 39.23 3.85
CA GLY A 19 -1.15 38.37 5.03
C GLY A 19 0.10 37.52 5.25
N VAL A 20 1.25 37.93 4.72
CA VAL A 20 2.53 37.21 4.81
C VAL A 20 3.51 37.99 5.67
N HIS A 21 4.48 37.31 6.29
CA HIS A 21 5.54 38.00 7.01
C HIS A 21 6.45 38.76 6.03
N HIS A 22 6.72 40.04 6.30
CA HIS A 22 7.49 40.93 5.41
C HIS A 22 8.87 40.39 5.03
N GLU A 23 9.56 39.68 5.94
CA GLU A 23 10.86 39.07 5.62
C GLU A 23 10.74 37.85 4.69
N ALA A 24 9.60 37.15 4.68
CA ALA A 24 9.33 36.08 3.73
C ALA A 24 9.12 36.64 2.32
N LEU A 25 8.34 37.72 2.19
CA LEU A 25 8.13 38.42 0.92
C LEU A 25 9.46 38.96 0.36
N ARG A 26 10.31 39.53 1.23
CA ARG A 26 11.65 39.99 0.86
C ARG A 26 12.54 38.85 0.34
N ASN A 27 12.53 37.70 1.01
CA ASN A 27 13.31 36.54 0.58
C ASN A 27 12.80 35.96 -0.75
N TRP A 28 11.48 35.97 -0.99
CA TRP A 28 10.90 35.55 -2.27
C TRP A 28 11.25 36.48 -3.42
N ILE A 29 11.21 37.80 -3.19
CA ILE A 29 11.63 38.79 -4.21
C ILE A 29 13.10 38.58 -4.57
N ARG A 30 13.97 38.44 -3.55
CA ARG A 30 15.41 38.16 -3.78
C ARG A 30 15.67 36.86 -4.53
N GLN A 31 14.87 35.82 -4.25
CA GLN A 31 14.98 34.56 -4.97
C GLN A 31 14.48 34.69 -6.42
N ALA A 32 13.40 35.44 -6.66
CA ALA A 32 12.90 35.70 -8.01
C ALA A 32 13.87 36.54 -8.85
N GLU A 33 14.53 37.53 -8.24
CA GLU A 33 15.62 38.32 -8.87
C GLU A 33 16.82 37.44 -9.23
N ALA A 34 17.19 36.49 -8.36
CA ALA A 34 18.24 35.51 -8.64
C ALA A 34 17.82 34.56 -9.78
N ASP A 35 16.58 34.05 -9.75
CA ASP A 35 16.04 33.15 -10.77
C ASP A 35 15.90 33.82 -12.15
N ALA A 36 15.76 35.15 -12.20
CA ALA A 36 15.75 35.95 -13.43
C ALA A 36 17.16 36.32 -13.94
N GLY A 37 18.21 36.01 -13.18
CA GLY A 37 19.60 36.37 -13.52
C GLY A 37 19.94 37.85 -13.33
N GLU A 38 19.12 38.61 -12.59
CA GLU A 38 19.37 40.03 -12.28
C GLU A 38 20.35 40.19 -11.11
N ARG A 39 20.71 39.08 -10.45
CA ARG A 39 21.59 39.01 -9.28
C ARG A 39 22.51 37.80 -9.34
N ASP A 40 23.81 38.03 -9.07
CA ASP A 40 24.84 36.99 -8.97
C ASP A 40 25.18 36.60 -7.51
N ASP A 41 24.57 37.25 -6.50
CA ASP A 41 24.87 37.03 -5.08
C ASP A 41 24.10 35.84 -4.45
N LEU A 42 23.11 35.28 -5.16
CA LEU A 42 22.32 34.13 -4.72
C LEU A 42 22.25 33.06 -5.81
N LEU A 43 22.40 31.80 -5.42
CA LEU A 43 22.09 30.66 -6.30
C LEU A 43 20.60 30.65 -6.66
N THR A 44 20.33 30.34 -7.92
CA THR A 44 18.97 30.15 -8.44
C THR A 44 18.28 28.98 -7.73
N THR A 45 16.95 28.97 -7.77
CA THR A 45 16.12 27.90 -7.24
C THR A 45 16.43 26.58 -7.94
N GLU A 46 16.75 26.62 -9.24
CA GLU A 46 17.16 25.44 -10.00
C GLU A 46 18.51 24.91 -9.52
N GLU A 47 19.54 25.75 -9.40
CA GLU A 47 20.86 25.35 -8.89
C GLU A 47 20.80 24.84 -7.44
N LYS A 48 19.89 25.36 -6.62
CA LYS A 48 19.64 24.85 -5.26
C LYS A 48 18.97 23.48 -5.26
N ASN A 49 18.10 23.21 -6.24
CA ASN A 49 17.34 21.96 -6.34
C ASN A 49 18.07 20.86 -7.11
N GLU A 50 18.96 21.22 -8.04
CA GLU A 50 19.81 20.32 -8.81
C GLU A 50 20.59 19.32 -7.93
N PRO A 51 21.30 19.72 -6.86
CA PRO A 51 21.99 18.78 -5.99
C PRO A 51 21.02 17.87 -5.21
N ALA A 52 19.80 18.33 -4.92
CA ALA A 52 18.80 17.52 -4.24
C ALA A 52 18.23 16.44 -5.17
N TRP A 53 17.97 16.80 -6.44
CA TRP A 53 17.54 15.86 -7.47
C TRP A 53 18.64 14.84 -7.79
N LEU A 54 19.88 15.27 -8.04
CA LEU A 54 20.99 14.36 -8.33
C LEU A 54 21.25 13.40 -7.16
N ARG A 55 21.20 13.89 -5.92
CA ARG A 55 21.35 13.03 -4.72
C ARG A 55 20.22 12.02 -4.60
N ARG A 56 19.00 12.40 -4.97
CA ARG A 56 17.85 11.48 -5.00
C ARG A 56 18.05 10.40 -6.05
N GLU A 57 18.45 10.78 -7.26
CA GLU A 57 18.68 9.85 -8.37
C GLU A 57 19.81 8.87 -8.04
N VAL A 58 20.95 9.35 -7.54
CA VAL A 58 22.07 8.51 -7.09
C VAL A 58 21.63 7.53 -6.00
N ARG A 59 20.78 7.97 -5.06
CA ARG A 59 20.25 7.10 -4.01
C ARG A 59 19.36 6.01 -4.60
N ASP A 60 18.51 6.35 -5.55
CA ASP A 60 17.55 5.43 -6.15
C ASP A 60 18.29 4.41 -7.05
N LEU A 61 19.29 4.85 -7.83
CA LEU A 61 20.20 3.99 -8.58
C LEU A 61 21.00 3.04 -7.68
N ARG A 62 21.56 3.55 -6.57
CA ARG A 62 22.27 2.70 -5.57
C ARG A 62 21.34 1.69 -4.89
N ARG A 63 20.06 2.02 -4.74
CA ARG A 63 19.06 1.10 -4.20
C ARG A 63 18.73 -0.01 -5.19
N ALA A 64 18.65 0.32 -6.49
CA ALA A 64 18.40 -0.64 -7.57
C ALA A 64 19.60 -1.56 -7.83
N ALA A 65 20.83 -1.03 -7.76
CA ALA A 65 22.07 -1.78 -7.94
C ALA A 65 22.50 -2.60 -6.71
N ARG A 66 21.67 -2.68 -5.68
CA ARG A 66 22.03 -3.34 -4.42
C ARG A 66 22.04 -4.86 -4.60
N PRO A 67 23.12 -5.57 -4.23
CA PRO A 67 23.17 -7.02 -4.35
C PRO A 67 22.14 -7.70 -3.43
N ASP A 68 21.67 -8.88 -3.85
CA ASP A 68 20.72 -9.66 -3.07
C ASP A 68 21.35 -10.03 -1.71
N PRO A 69 20.66 -9.80 -0.57
CA PRO A 69 21.10 -10.27 0.74
C PRO A 69 21.53 -11.73 0.78
N ALA A 70 20.96 -12.59 -0.07
CA ALA A 70 21.37 -14.00 -0.17
C ALA A 70 22.77 -14.16 -0.80
N GLN A 71 23.06 -13.40 -1.86
CA GLN A 71 24.36 -13.41 -2.54
C GLN A 71 25.48 -12.89 -1.62
N VAL A 72 25.22 -11.81 -0.88
CA VAL A 72 26.19 -11.26 0.08
C VAL A 72 26.50 -12.24 1.20
N ARG A 73 25.50 -13.01 1.66
CA ARG A 73 25.72 -14.07 2.67
C ARG A 73 26.50 -15.24 2.09
N ALA A 74 26.11 -15.73 0.92
CA ALA A 74 26.82 -16.82 0.25
C ALA A 74 28.31 -16.49 0.06
N LEU A 75 28.62 -15.27 -0.37
CA LEU A 75 30.00 -14.80 -0.52
C LEU A 75 30.78 -14.76 0.80
N LEU A 76 30.13 -14.35 1.89
CA LEU A 76 30.74 -14.37 3.23
C LEU A 76 30.91 -15.78 3.78
N ASP A 77 29.99 -16.69 3.45
CA ASP A 77 30.04 -18.11 3.83
C ASP A 77 31.13 -18.86 3.04
N GLU A 78 31.31 -18.54 1.75
CA GLU A 78 32.36 -19.07 0.87
C GLU A 78 33.76 -18.55 1.24
N HIS A 79 33.85 -17.32 1.77
CA HIS A 79 35.11 -16.68 2.11
C HIS A 79 35.17 -16.22 3.58
N PRO A 80 35.21 -17.16 4.54
CA PRO A 80 35.18 -16.84 5.98
C PRO A 80 36.41 -16.05 6.46
N HIS A 81 37.51 -16.06 5.69
CA HIS A 81 38.76 -15.38 6.03
C HIS A 81 38.77 -13.88 5.70
N LEU A 82 37.85 -13.39 4.85
CA LEU A 82 37.82 -11.99 4.42
C LEU A 82 37.22 -11.04 5.47
N GLY A 83 36.50 -11.57 6.46
CA GLY A 83 35.77 -10.76 7.44
C GLY A 83 34.56 -10.03 6.83
N VAL A 84 33.62 -9.60 7.68
CA VAL A 84 32.35 -9.02 7.23
C VAL A 84 32.55 -7.58 6.75
N GLU A 85 33.31 -6.78 7.51
CA GLU A 85 33.50 -5.36 7.26
C GLU A 85 34.24 -5.04 5.95
N PRO A 86 35.31 -5.75 5.55
CA PRO A 86 36.00 -5.49 4.29
C PRO A 86 35.11 -5.74 3.07
N VAL A 87 34.37 -6.85 3.08
CA VAL A 87 33.43 -7.23 2.02
C VAL A 87 32.31 -6.19 1.87
N LEU A 88 31.73 -5.75 2.99
CA LEU A 88 30.67 -4.74 2.96
C LEU A 88 31.17 -3.37 2.50
N ARG A 89 32.42 -3.02 2.80
CA ARG A 89 33.06 -1.79 2.31
C ARG A 89 33.19 -1.80 0.79
N GLU A 90 33.66 -2.91 0.23
CA GLU A 90 33.81 -3.06 -1.23
C GLU A 90 32.46 -2.97 -1.94
N LEU A 91 31.44 -3.61 -1.38
CA LEU A 91 30.08 -3.59 -1.91
C LEU A 91 29.34 -2.26 -1.61
N HIS A 92 29.98 -1.30 -0.95
CA HIS A 92 29.37 -0.03 -0.51
C HIS A 92 28.08 -0.22 0.30
N ILE A 93 28.02 -1.30 1.08
CA ILE A 93 26.88 -1.63 1.94
C ILE A 93 27.19 -1.16 3.37
N PRO A 94 26.34 -0.30 3.97
CA PRO A 94 26.47 0.02 5.38
C PRO A 94 26.32 -1.24 6.24
N SER A 95 27.22 -1.44 7.20
CA SER A 95 27.20 -2.56 8.16
C SER A 95 25.83 -2.73 8.83
N SER A 96 25.20 -1.62 9.20
CA SER A 96 23.84 -1.60 9.77
C SER A 96 22.80 -2.29 8.89
N THR A 97 22.94 -2.23 7.56
CA THR A 97 22.01 -2.91 6.67
C THR A 97 22.25 -4.42 6.62
N TYR A 98 23.51 -4.84 6.61
CA TYR A 98 23.84 -6.27 6.64
C TYR A 98 23.30 -6.91 7.92
N TYR A 99 23.55 -6.30 9.09
CA TYR A 99 23.01 -6.82 10.34
C TYR A 99 21.47 -6.73 10.41
N ARG A 100 20.85 -5.71 9.81
CA ARG A 100 19.38 -5.66 9.67
C ARG A 100 18.85 -6.81 8.83
N TRP A 101 19.50 -7.16 7.72
CA TRP A 101 19.14 -8.35 6.95
C TRP A 101 19.35 -9.61 7.78
N ARG A 102 20.50 -9.73 8.46
CA ARG A 102 20.82 -10.86 9.32
C ARG A 102 19.77 -11.07 10.39
N GLN A 103 19.31 -9.99 11.01
CA GLN A 103 18.25 -10.00 12.01
C GLN A 103 16.90 -10.39 11.39
N ALA A 104 16.53 -9.80 10.25
CA ALA A 104 15.29 -10.14 9.54
C ALA A 104 15.21 -11.61 9.12
N GLY A 105 16.36 -12.27 8.91
CA GLY A 105 16.44 -13.71 8.61
C GLY A 105 16.46 -14.62 9.84
N LYS A 106 16.88 -14.12 11.02
CA LYS A 106 16.97 -14.89 12.27
C LYS A 106 15.70 -14.78 13.11
N ASP A 107 15.18 -13.57 13.25
CA ASP A 107 13.92 -13.29 13.92
C ASP A 107 12.99 -12.63 12.93
N PRO A 108 12.02 -13.37 12.37
CA PRO A 108 10.87 -12.73 11.77
C PRO A 108 10.27 -11.81 12.84
N CYS A 109 10.06 -10.54 12.51
CA CYS A 109 9.44 -9.60 13.43
C CYS A 109 8.15 -10.19 14.02
N GLU A 110 7.74 -9.77 15.21
CA GLU A 110 6.56 -10.31 15.91
C GLU A 110 5.33 -10.46 14.99
N GLY A 111 5.13 -9.50 14.08
CA GLY A 111 4.07 -9.57 13.07
C GLY A 111 4.18 -10.75 12.09
N ILE A 112 5.39 -11.13 11.65
CA ILE A 112 5.60 -12.32 10.81
C ILE A 112 5.36 -13.60 11.62
N ARG A 113 5.76 -13.66 12.90
CA ARG A 113 5.48 -14.82 13.76
C ARG A 113 3.97 -15.03 13.92
N GLN A 114 3.25 -13.97 14.24
CA GLN A 114 1.78 -13.99 14.33
C GLN A 114 1.13 -14.34 12.98
N ASP A 115 1.65 -13.82 11.86
CA ASP A 115 1.13 -14.16 10.54
C ASP A 115 1.38 -15.63 10.18
N THR A 116 2.52 -16.21 10.56
CA THR A 116 2.83 -17.64 10.37
C THR A 116 1.93 -18.51 11.23
N GLU A 117 1.73 -18.16 12.50
CA GLU A 117 0.81 -18.88 13.40
C GLU A 117 -0.62 -18.84 12.88
N LEU A 118 -1.11 -17.64 12.53
CA LEU A 118 -2.44 -17.43 11.97
C LEU A 118 -2.61 -18.17 10.64
N THR A 119 -1.57 -18.20 9.81
CA THR A 119 -1.56 -18.99 8.56
C THR A 119 -1.67 -20.49 8.86
N GLY A 120 -1.02 -20.98 9.92
CA GLY A 120 -1.15 -22.36 10.40
C GLY A 120 -2.58 -22.68 10.83
N GLN A 121 -3.22 -21.79 11.60
CA GLN A 121 -4.63 -21.93 12.01
C GLN A 121 -5.57 -21.95 10.78
N ILE A 122 -5.38 -21.01 9.84
CA ILE A 122 -6.13 -20.93 8.59
C ILE A 122 -6.00 -22.24 7.79
N ARG A 123 -4.79 -22.79 7.66
CA ARG A 123 -4.54 -24.06 6.95
C ARG A 123 -5.25 -25.23 7.62
N ARG A 124 -5.19 -25.34 8.95
CA ARG A 124 -5.89 -26.39 9.71
C ARG A 124 -7.40 -26.33 9.48
N ILE A 125 -8.01 -25.15 9.60
CA ILE A 125 -9.46 -24.96 9.36
C ILE A 125 -9.82 -25.28 7.90
N HIS A 126 -8.99 -24.83 6.94
CA HIS A 126 -9.19 -25.09 5.52
C HIS A 126 -9.14 -26.59 5.19
N GLN A 127 -8.16 -27.31 5.73
CA GLN A 127 -8.01 -28.76 5.56
C GLN A 127 -9.13 -29.54 6.24
N ALA A 128 -9.52 -29.18 7.46
CA ALA A 128 -10.65 -29.79 8.17
C ALA A 128 -11.97 -29.63 7.41
N SER A 129 -12.10 -28.57 6.61
CA SER A 129 -13.27 -28.30 5.76
C SER A 129 -13.18 -28.92 4.37
N GLY A 130 -12.17 -29.74 4.08
CA GLY A 130 -11.93 -30.34 2.76
C GLY A 130 -11.60 -29.32 1.66
N GLY A 131 -11.10 -28.14 2.03
CA GLY A 131 -10.77 -27.05 1.09
C GLY A 131 -11.96 -26.28 0.52
N ILE A 132 -13.17 -26.48 1.06
CA ILE A 132 -14.39 -25.80 0.60
C ILE A 132 -14.48 -24.37 1.15
N TYR A 133 -13.81 -24.08 2.27
CA TYR A 133 -14.00 -22.81 2.97
C TYR A 133 -13.08 -21.73 2.41
N GLY A 134 -13.69 -20.68 1.83
CA GLY A 134 -13.00 -19.45 1.49
C GLY A 134 -12.79 -18.52 2.70
N SER A 135 -12.13 -17.38 2.45
CA SER A 135 -11.79 -16.39 3.49
C SER A 135 -12.95 -15.92 4.37
N PRO A 136 -14.20 -15.74 3.90
CA PRO A 136 -15.29 -15.30 4.77
C PRO A 136 -15.69 -16.36 5.80
N ARG A 137 -15.65 -17.65 5.40
CA ARG A 137 -15.99 -18.78 6.27
C ARG A 137 -14.90 -19.04 7.29
N ILE A 138 -13.63 -19.00 6.87
CA ILE A 138 -12.49 -19.15 7.78
C ILE A 138 -12.46 -18.02 8.81
N HIS A 139 -12.69 -16.77 8.41
CA HIS A 139 -12.80 -15.65 9.35
C HIS A 139 -13.94 -15.86 10.37
N ALA A 140 -15.08 -16.39 9.95
CA ALA A 140 -16.18 -16.69 10.86
C ALA A 140 -15.82 -17.80 11.87
N VAL A 141 -15.07 -18.82 11.45
CA VAL A 141 -14.57 -19.88 12.34
C VAL A 141 -13.55 -19.31 13.32
N LEU A 142 -12.55 -18.56 12.85
CA LEU A 142 -11.54 -17.92 13.70
C LEU A 142 -12.19 -17.02 14.77
N LYS A 143 -13.23 -16.26 14.39
CA LYS A 143 -13.98 -15.44 15.34
C LYS A 143 -14.70 -16.28 16.42
N ARG A 144 -15.23 -17.45 16.05
CA ARG A 144 -15.86 -18.40 17.00
C ARG A 144 -14.85 -19.06 17.93
N GLU A 145 -13.62 -19.27 17.45
CA GLU A 145 -12.49 -19.77 18.24
C GLU A 145 -11.82 -18.69 19.11
N GLY A 146 -12.36 -17.46 19.13
CA GLY A 146 -11.87 -16.35 19.94
C GLY A 146 -10.72 -15.54 19.31
N VAL A 147 -10.31 -15.89 18.10
CA VAL A 147 -9.22 -15.20 17.38
C VAL A 147 -9.76 -13.95 16.67
N HIS A 148 -9.41 -12.78 17.18
CA HIS A 148 -9.84 -11.49 16.64
C HIS A 148 -8.88 -11.01 15.55
N VAL A 149 -9.23 -11.29 14.29
CA VAL A 149 -8.42 -10.89 13.12
C VAL A 149 -9.28 -10.15 12.10
N GLY A 150 -8.72 -9.10 11.51
CA GLY A 150 -9.41 -8.37 10.45
C GLY A 150 -9.61 -9.23 9.20
N ARG A 151 -10.79 -9.15 8.57
CA ARG A 151 -11.11 -9.89 7.34
C ARG A 151 -10.04 -9.76 6.24
N LYS A 152 -9.50 -8.54 6.05
CA LYS A 152 -8.43 -8.27 5.06
C LYS A 152 -7.13 -9.01 5.37
N ARG A 153 -6.82 -9.24 6.66
CA ARG A 153 -5.63 -10.01 7.08
C ARG A 153 -5.79 -11.48 6.71
N VAL A 154 -6.97 -12.06 6.96
CA VAL A 154 -7.28 -13.45 6.56
C VAL A 154 -7.24 -13.62 5.04
N GLU A 155 -7.84 -12.68 4.29
CA GLU A 155 -7.79 -12.67 2.82
C GLU A 155 -6.35 -12.62 2.28
N ARG A 156 -5.52 -11.75 2.85
CA ARG A 156 -4.10 -11.63 2.48
C ARG A 156 -3.35 -12.93 2.76
N LEU A 157 -3.48 -13.49 3.96
CA LEU A 157 -2.75 -14.70 4.37
C LEU A 157 -3.17 -15.92 3.57
N MET A 158 -4.46 -16.09 3.27
CA MET A 158 -4.92 -17.16 2.37
C MET A 158 -4.34 -17.03 0.96
N ARG A 159 -4.24 -15.80 0.42
CA ARG A 159 -3.63 -15.56 -0.89
C ARG A 159 -2.13 -15.88 -0.88
N GLN A 160 -1.42 -15.49 0.17
CA GLN A 160 0.02 -15.72 0.31
C GLN A 160 0.36 -17.20 0.55
N ALA A 161 -0.47 -17.91 1.30
CA ALA A 161 -0.18 -19.28 1.74
C ALA A 161 -0.60 -20.37 0.75
N GLY A 162 -1.31 -20.01 -0.33
CA GLY A 162 -1.78 -20.93 -1.36
C GLY A 162 -3.12 -21.67 -1.15
N PRO A 163 -3.84 -21.66 0.01
CA PRO A 163 -5.17 -22.27 0.07
C PRO A 163 -6.20 -21.39 -0.65
N ALA A 164 -6.39 -21.66 -1.94
CA ALA A 164 -7.56 -21.22 -2.66
C ALA A 164 -8.75 -22.10 -2.25
N GLY A 165 -9.62 -21.56 -1.39
CA GLY A 165 -10.89 -22.23 -1.11
C GLY A 165 -11.67 -22.42 -2.40
N ILE A 166 -12.26 -23.59 -2.59
CA ILE A 166 -13.19 -23.83 -3.69
C ILE A 166 -14.39 -22.94 -3.44
N SER A 167 -14.50 -21.83 -4.17
CA SER A 167 -15.74 -21.05 -4.22
C SER A 167 -16.64 -21.77 -5.20
N PRO A 168 -17.70 -22.51 -4.79
CA PRO A 168 -18.69 -22.95 -5.74
C PRO A 168 -19.35 -21.66 -6.22
N ARG A 169 -18.98 -21.19 -7.41
CA ARG A 169 -19.80 -20.19 -8.09
C ARG A 169 -21.18 -20.82 -8.12
N ARG A 170 -22.18 -20.13 -7.59
CA ARG A 170 -23.58 -20.47 -7.81
C ARG A 170 -23.74 -20.50 -9.33
N SER A 171 -23.76 -21.69 -9.92
CA SER A 171 -24.35 -21.86 -11.24
C SER A 171 -25.75 -21.28 -11.08
N LYS A 172 -26.04 -20.16 -11.76
CA LYS A 172 -27.44 -19.77 -11.95
C LYS A 172 -28.00 -20.94 -12.74
N GLY A 173 -28.76 -21.80 -12.07
CA GLY A 173 -29.40 -22.93 -12.71
C GLY A 173 -30.17 -22.40 -13.91
N PHE A 174 -29.75 -22.80 -15.11
CA PHE A 174 -30.59 -22.68 -16.29
C PHE A 174 -31.58 -23.84 -16.26
N THR A 175 -32.52 -23.79 -15.32
CA THR A 175 -33.81 -24.44 -15.50
C THR A 175 -34.78 -23.34 -15.85
N ARG A 176 -34.74 -22.91 -17.13
CA ARG A 176 -35.78 -22.07 -17.70
C ARG A 176 -37.00 -22.98 -17.79
N ARG A 177 -38.03 -22.67 -17.01
CA ARG A 177 -39.35 -23.30 -17.18
C ARG A 177 -39.75 -23.09 -18.64
N ASP A 178 -40.04 -24.17 -19.35
CA ASP A 178 -40.60 -24.09 -20.68
C ASP A 178 -41.96 -23.39 -20.57
N PRO A 179 -42.17 -22.24 -21.23
CA PRO A 179 -43.46 -21.57 -21.22
C PRO A 179 -44.59 -22.42 -21.81
N ASP A 180 -44.25 -23.43 -22.62
CA ASP A 180 -45.21 -24.35 -23.25
C ASP A 180 -45.33 -25.69 -22.49
N ALA A 181 -44.69 -25.84 -21.32
CA ALA A 181 -44.92 -27.00 -20.49
C ALA A 181 -46.33 -26.94 -19.87
N ASP A 182 -47.20 -27.85 -20.32
CA ASP A 182 -48.53 -28.05 -19.78
C ASP A 182 -48.49 -28.16 -18.26
N LEU A 183 -49.25 -27.28 -17.60
CA LEU A 183 -49.56 -27.42 -16.18
C LEU A 183 -50.29 -28.75 -16.01
N THR A 184 -49.70 -29.65 -15.24
CA THR A 184 -50.31 -30.94 -14.91
C THR A 184 -51.73 -30.70 -14.38
N PRO A 185 -52.77 -31.35 -14.94
CA PRO A 185 -54.14 -31.10 -14.54
C PRO A 185 -54.32 -31.45 -13.05
N ASP A 186 -54.93 -30.54 -12.30
CA ASP A 186 -55.21 -30.73 -10.87
C ASP A 186 -56.30 -31.78 -10.68
N LEU A 187 -55.89 -33.02 -10.43
CA LEU A 187 -56.78 -34.16 -10.19
C LEU A 187 -57.51 -34.07 -8.83
N VAL A 188 -57.30 -33.02 -8.04
CA VAL A 188 -57.82 -32.88 -6.67
C VAL A 188 -58.97 -31.87 -6.56
N GLN A 189 -59.46 -31.31 -7.67
CA GLN A 189 -60.64 -30.43 -7.73
C GLN A 189 -60.75 -29.42 -6.57
N ARG A 190 -59.69 -28.64 -6.34
CA ARG A 190 -59.71 -27.64 -5.28
C ARG A 190 -60.33 -26.34 -5.80
N ASP A 191 -61.63 -26.19 -5.58
CA ASP A 191 -62.36 -24.97 -5.88
C ASP A 191 -62.03 -23.87 -4.86
N GLY A 192 -61.30 -22.83 -5.28
CA GLY A 192 -61.28 -21.58 -4.53
C GLY A 192 -60.03 -20.72 -4.64
N PHE A 193 -59.85 -20.03 -5.76
CA PHE A 193 -59.18 -18.72 -5.73
C PHE A 193 -59.58 -17.86 -6.93
N LEU A 194 -60.63 -17.06 -6.79
CA LEU A 194 -60.99 -16.01 -7.74
C LEU A 194 -60.01 -14.84 -7.60
N ALA A 195 -59.02 -14.74 -8.49
CA ALA A 195 -58.17 -13.58 -8.62
C ALA A 195 -58.95 -12.43 -9.28
N ARG A 196 -59.43 -11.50 -8.46
CA ARG A 196 -60.07 -10.24 -8.88
C ARG A 196 -59.02 -9.35 -9.56
N THR A 197 -59.06 -9.24 -10.88
CA THR A 197 -58.28 -8.23 -11.62
C THR A 197 -59.03 -6.90 -11.60
N ARG A 198 -58.45 -5.88 -10.96
CA ARG A 198 -58.88 -4.49 -11.12
C ARG A 198 -58.26 -3.97 -12.43
N SER A 199 -59.08 -3.66 -13.43
CA SER A 199 -58.65 -2.83 -14.55
C SER A 199 -58.50 -1.38 -14.09
N ARG A 200 -57.46 -0.71 -14.58
CA ARG A 200 -57.26 0.73 -14.46
C ARG A 200 -57.27 1.27 -15.90
N SER A 201 -58.18 2.21 -16.13
CA SER A 201 -58.49 3.08 -17.28
C SER A 201 -57.75 2.84 -18.60
#